data_AF-X0V6Z4-F1
#
_entry.id   AF-X0V6Z4-F1
#
_cell.length_a   1.000
_cell.length_b   1.000
_cell.length_c   1.000
_cell.angle_alpha   90.00
_cell.angle_beta   90.00
_cell.angle_gamma   90.00
#
_symmetry.space_group_name_H-M   'P 1'
#
loop_
_entity.id
_entity.type
_entity.pdbx_description
1 polymer ?
#
loop_
_entity_poly.entity_id
_entity_poly.type
_entity_poly.pdbx_seq_one_letter_code
_entity_poly.pdbx_strand_id
1 'polypeptide(L)'
;RRLTQSEALELLQAEHERGHLHSAWFKDAMLGRFYAICNCCKCCCEGIEAMVKYGAPMLASSGFVARVDDTQCDACETCVDVCPFDAISMNGTAVVNWEKCMGCGVCAGQCPDEAISLVRDERKGEPLDVRLLT
;
A
#
# COMPACT_ATOMS: atom_id res chain seq x y z
N ARG A 1 -7.26 -23.77 -8.29
CA ARG A 1 -7.07 -24.90 -7.32
C ARG A 1 -7.17 -24.34 -5.90
N ARG A 2 -7.47 -25.18 -4.89
CA ARG A 2 -7.31 -24.75 -3.49
C ARG A 2 -5.83 -24.72 -3.12
N LEU A 3 -5.45 -23.77 -2.27
CA LEU A 3 -4.10 -23.61 -1.74
C LEU A 3 -4.08 -23.97 -0.26
N THR A 4 -2.95 -24.45 0.22
CA THR A 4 -2.64 -24.48 1.65
C THR A 4 -2.35 -23.07 2.16
N GLN A 5 -2.34 -22.88 3.49
CA GLN A 5 -2.00 -21.59 4.09
C GLN A 5 -0.56 -21.17 3.76
N SER A 6 0.39 -22.10 3.83
CA SER A 6 1.80 -21.81 3.53
C SER A 6 1.99 -21.37 2.08
N GLU A 7 1.37 -22.09 1.12
CA GLU A 7 1.41 -21.66 -0.29
C GLU A 7 0.80 -20.28 -0.49
N ALA A 8 -0.29 -19.95 0.22
CA ALA A 8 -0.89 -18.63 0.13
C ALA A 8 0.02 -17.53 0.68
N LEU A 9 0.72 -17.78 1.79
CA LEU A 9 1.68 -16.85 2.38
C LEU A 9 2.91 -16.65 1.47
N GLU A 10 3.43 -17.73 0.87
CA GLU A 10 4.53 -17.66 -0.10
C GLU A 10 4.15 -16.81 -1.32
N LEU A 11 2.92 -16.96 -1.84
CA LEU A 11 2.44 -16.12 -2.92
C LEU A 11 2.32 -14.66 -2.49
N LEU A 12 1.76 -14.37 -1.32
CA LEU A 12 1.68 -12.99 -0.83
C LEU A 12 3.06 -12.34 -0.70
N GLN A 13 4.04 -13.08 -0.18
CA GLN A 13 5.41 -12.62 -0.06
C GLN A 13 6.05 -12.35 -1.44
N ALA A 14 5.89 -13.28 -2.39
CA ALA A 14 6.41 -13.10 -3.74
C ALA A 14 5.78 -11.91 -4.46
N GLU A 15 4.49 -11.64 -4.24
CA GLU A 15 3.82 -10.47 -4.80
C GLU A 15 4.26 -9.17 -4.12
N HIS A 16 4.55 -9.20 -2.82
CA HIS A 16 5.14 -8.07 -2.08
C HIS A 16 6.51 -7.68 -2.66
N GLU A 17 7.38 -8.66 -2.88
CA GLU A 17 8.72 -8.49 -3.45
C GLU A 17 8.68 -7.91 -4.87
N ARG A 18 7.62 -8.21 -5.63
CA ARG A 18 7.36 -7.61 -6.96
C ARG A 18 6.83 -6.18 -6.89
N GLY A 19 6.57 -5.64 -5.70
CA GLY A 19 6.05 -4.30 -5.50
C GLY A 19 4.54 -4.18 -5.73
N HIS A 20 3.78 -5.27 -5.59
CA HIS A 20 2.33 -5.22 -5.73
C HIS A 20 1.64 -4.70 -4.46
N LEU A 21 0.57 -3.92 -4.68
CA LEU A 21 -0.30 -3.47 -3.60
C LEU A 21 -1.15 -4.63 -3.10
N HIS A 22 -1.06 -4.94 -1.81
CA HIS A 22 -2.00 -5.82 -1.12
C HIS A 22 -3.22 -5.03 -0.65
N SER A 23 -4.42 -5.48 -1.03
CA SER A 23 -5.69 -4.96 -0.52
C SER A 23 -6.59 -6.10 -0.09
N ALA A 24 -7.12 -6.02 1.14
CA ALA A 24 -8.09 -6.97 1.67
C ALA A 24 -9.50 -6.42 1.50
N TRP A 25 -10.41 -7.24 0.98
CA TRP A 25 -11.75 -6.82 0.64
C TRP A 25 -12.80 -7.49 1.54
N PHE A 26 -13.61 -6.62 2.13
CA PHE A 26 -14.78 -6.94 2.93
C PHE A 26 -15.96 -6.23 2.26
N LYS A 27 -16.99 -6.96 1.85
CA LYS A 27 -18.15 -6.39 1.16
C LYS A 27 -19.41 -6.57 1.99
N ASP A 28 -20.27 -5.56 2.00
CA ASP A 28 -21.62 -5.67 2.57
C ASP A 28 -22.42 -6.78 1.89
N ALA A 29 -22.24 -6.93 0.57
CA ALA A 29 -22.82 -8.04 -0.21
C ALA A 29 -22.34 -9.42 0.25
N MET A 30 -21.20 -9.49 0.96
CA MET A 30 -20.66 -10.70 1.58
C MET A 30 -20.98 -10.77 3.08
N LEU A 31 -21.94 -9.99 3.57
CA LEU A 31 -22.34 -9.89 4.97
C LEU A 31 -21.15 -9.54 5.89
N GLY A 32 -20.28 -8.63 5.44
CA GLY A 32 -19.08 -8.22 6.18
C GLY A 32 -17.98 -9.28 6.22
N ARG A 33 -18.13 -10.40 5.50
CA ARG A 33 -17.10 -11.45 5.45
C ARG A 33 -15.96 -11.03 4.53
N PHE A 34 -14.75 -11.40 4.96
CA PHE A 34 -13.57 -11.40 4.11
C PHE A 34 -13.80 -12.31 2.90
N TYR A 35 -13.53 -11.81 1.69
CA TYR A 35 -13.73 -12.61 0.47
C TYR A 35 -12.53 -12.68 -0.46
N ALA A 36 -11.64 -11.67 -0.45
CA ALA A 36 -10.47 -11.65 -1.33
C ALA A 36 -9.34 -10.78 -0.77
N ILE A 37 -8.11 -11.19 -1.07
CA ILE A 37 -6.94 -10.30 -1.13
C ILE A 37 -6.58 -10.11 -2.60
N CYS A 38 -6.44 -8.86 -3.03
CA CYS A 38 -5.92 -8.50 -4.34
C CYS A 38 -4.48 -8.03 -4.21
N ASN A 39 -3.63 -8.48 -5.13
CA ASN A 39 -2.20 -8.14 -5.21
C ASN A 39 -1.92 -7.54 -6.59
N CYS A 40 -2.22 -6.26 -6.79
CA CYS A 40 -2.16 -5.64 -8.12
C CYS A 40 -1.11 -4.53 -8.17
N CYS A 41 -0.46 -4.37 -9.34
CA CYS A 41 0.31 -3.16 -9.65
C CYS A 41 -0.62 -1.97 -9.92
N LYS A 42 -0.05 -0.75 -9.92
CA LYS A 42 -0.70 0.47 -10.44
C LYS A 42 -1.28 0.26 -11.85
N CYS A 43 -0.59 -0.51 -12.68
CA CYS A 43 -0.93 -0.75 -14.08
C CYS A 43 -2.16 -1.62 -14.34
N CYS A 44 -2.58 -2.44 -13.37
CA CYS A 44 -3.65 -3.43 -13.55
C CYS A 44 -4.81 -3.22 -12.56
N CYS A 45 -4.67 -2.34 -11.57
CA CYS A 45 -5.68 -2.15 -10.54
C CYS A 45 -6.69 -1.08 -10.94
N GLU A 46 -7.83 -1.51 -11.50
CA GLU A 46 -8.98 -0.63 -11.80
C GLU A 46 -9.44 0.19 -10.58
N GLY A 47 -9.32 -0.37 -9.37
CA GLY A 47 -9.68 0.35 -8.14
C GLY A 47 -8.77 1.54 -7.86
N ILE A 48 -7.45 1.35 -7.96
CA ILE A 48 -6.46 2.42 -7.80
C ILE A 48 -6.61 3.43 -8.93
N GLU A 49 -6.76 2.97 -10.17
CA GLU A 49 -6.97 3.86 -11.31
C GLU A 49 -8.22 4.74 -11.11
N ALA A 50 -9.32 4.16 -10.64
CA ALA A 50 -10.53 4.90 -10.34
C ALA A 50 -10.34 5.94 -9.23
N MET A 51 -9.56 5.61 -8.19
CA MET A 51 -9.21 6.56 -7.14
C MET A 51 -8.34 7.70 -7.66
N VAL A 52 -7.25 7.39 -8.35
CA VAL A 52 -6.23 8.37 -8.74
C VAL A 52 -6.72 9.26 -9.89
N LYS A 53 -7.42 8.71 -10.87
CA LYS A 53 -7.88 9.46 -12.05
C LYS A 53 -9.25 10.11 -11.87
N TYR A 54 -10.17 9.44 -11.18
CA TYR A 54 -11.58 9.87 -11.10
C TYR A 54 -12.02 10.26 -9.68
N GLY A 55 -11.16 10.10 -8.66
CA GLY A 55 -11.49 10.45 -7.28
C GLY A 55 -12.53 9.54 -6.62
N ALA A 56 -12.82 8.36 -7.20
CA ALA A 56 -13.79 7.43 -6.65
C ALA A 56 -13.19 6.70 -5.44
N PRO A 57 -13.77 6.76 -4.23
CA PRO A 57 -13.16 6.20 -3.01
C PRO A 57 -13.32 4.66 -2.94
N MET A 58 -12.42 3.94 -3.61
CA MET A 58 -12.49 2.47 -3.71
C MET A 58 -11.82 1.73 -2.56
N LEU A 59 -10.81 2.33 -1.92
CA LEU A 59 -10.00 1.73 -0.85
C LEU A 59 -9.99 2.64 0.38
N ALA A 60 -10.06 2.02 1.56
CA ALA A 60 -9.77 2.71 2.82
C ALA A 60 -8.24 2.86 3.01
N SER A 61 -7.84 3.92 3.72
CA SER A 61 -6.44 4.07 4.15
C SER A 61 -6.08 3.04 5.21
N SER A 62 -4.79 2.69 5.30
CA SER A 62 -4.29 1.76 6.31
C SER A 62 -4.18 2.37 7.72
N GLY A 63 -4.37 3.69 7.88
CA GLY A 63 -4.08 4.41 9.13
C GLY A 63 -2.60 4.78 9.29
N PHE A 64 -1.78 4.54 8.28
CA PHE A 64 -0.36 4.88 8.25
C PHE A 64 -0.03 5.82 7.07
N VAL A 65 1.12 6.48 7.16
CA VAL A 65 1.74 7.24 6.06
C VAL A 65 3.21 6.85 5.92
N ALA A 66 3.75 6.96 4.71
CA ALA A 66 5.17 6.80 4.48
C ALA A 66 5.95 8.00 5.03
N ARG A 67 7.08 7.73 5.66
CA ARG A 67 8.03 8.72 6.18
C ARG A 67 9.42 8.39 5.65
N VAL A 68 10.07 9.40 5.08
CA VAL A 68 11.41 9.33 4.50
C VAL A 68 12.43 9.76 5.56
N ASP A 69 13.54 9.05 5.65
CA ASP A 69 14.76 9.45 6.34
C ASP A 69 15.70 10.13 5.36
N ASP A 70 15.78 11.47 5.45
CA ASP A 70 16.59 12.29 4.55
C ASP A 70 18.09 12.00 4.65
N THR A 71 18.56 11.37 5.72
CA THR A 71 19.99 11.04 5.89
C THR A 71 20.40 9.75 5.18
N GLN A 72 19.42 8.90 4.85
CA GLN A 72 19.63 7.63 4.15
C GLN A 72 19.16 7.68 2.69
N CYS A 73 18.23 8.59 2.36
CA CYS A 73 17.71 8.73 1.01
C CYS A 73 18.80 9.23 0.04
N ASP A 74 19.13 8.41 -0.96
CA ASP A 74 20.09 8.74 -2.02
C ASP A 74 19.47 9.48 -3.23
N ALA A 75 18.15 9.71 -3.18
CA ALA A 75 17.35 10.32 -4.23
C ALA A 75 17.26 9.51 -5.55
N CYS A 76 17.34 8.16 -5.50
CA CYS A 76 17.23 7.29 -6.67
C CYS A 76 15.85 7.22 -7.35
N GLU A 77 14.84 7.92 -6.84
CA GLU A 77 13.46 8.02 -7.37
C GLU A 77 12.65 6.70 -7.43
N THR A 78 13.21 5.55 -7.04
CA THR A 78 12.50 4.24 -7.04
C THR A 78 11.12 4.31 -6.38
N CYS A 79 11.02 5.01 -5.25
CA CYS A 79 9.77 5.18 -4.51
C CYS A 79 8.71 6.01 -5.26
N VAL A 80 9.13 6.92 -6.13
CA VAL A 80 8.23 7.73 -6.98
C VAL A 80 7.60 6.82 -8.03
N ASP A 81 8.41 6.01 -8.71
CA ASP A 81 7.96 5.11 -9.78
C ASP A 81 6.98 4.03 -9.28
N VAL A 82 7.26 3.45 -8.12
CA VAL A 82 6.43 2.36 -7.58
C VAL A 82 5.19 2.85 -6.84
N CYS A 83 5.05 4.15 -6.56
CA CYS A 83 3.92 4.66 -5.79
C CYS A 83 2.60 4.54 -6.58
N PRO A 84 1.64 3.68 -6.15
CA PRO A 84 0.42 3.51 -6.93
C PRO A 84 -0.54 4.70 -6.83
N PHE A 85 -0.34 5.58 -5.84
CA PHE A 85 -1.24 6.70 -5.53
C PHE A 85 -0.68 8.08 -5.94
N ASP A 86 0.46 8.11 -6.63
CA ASP A 86 1.13 9.37 -7.03
C ASP A 86 1.31 10.33 -5.85
N ALA A 87 1.73 9.76 -4.72
CA ALA A 87 1.86 10.44 -3.43
C ALA A 87 3.30 10.85 -3.10
N ILE A 88 4.28 10.54 -3.96
CA ILE A 88 5.70 10.82 -3.70
C ILE A 88 6.26 11.64 -4.86
N SER A 89 7.07 12.65 -4.53
CA SER A 89 7.80 13.51 -5.48
C SER A 89 9.20 13.80 -4.96
N MET A 90 10.10 14.29 -5.81
CA MET A 90 11.47 14.62 -5.40
C MET A 90 11.68 16.11 -5.14
N ASN A 91 12.41 16.43 -4.07
CA ASN A 91 12.95 17.76 -3.78
C ASN A 91 14.24 17.64 -2.96
N GLY A 92 15.34 17.25 -3.61
CA GLY A 92 16.57 16.84 -2.93
C GLY A 92 16.46 15.43 -2.37
N THR A 93 15.46 15.16 -1.53
CA THR A 93 15.06 13.82 -1.08
C THR A 93 13.61 13.53 -1.48
N ALA A 94 13.15 12.30 -1.26
CA ALA A 94 11.77 11.93 -1.49
C ALA A 94 10.83 12.67 -0.51
N VAL A 95 9.78 13.30 -1.04
CA VAL A 95 8.77 14.03 -0.29
C VAL A 95 7.42 13.36 -0.46
N VAL A 96 6.78 13.03 0.66
CA VAL A 96 5.48 12.34 0.69
C VAL A 96 4.35 13.37 0.83
N ASN A 97 3.44 13.40 -0.14
CA ASN A 97 2.15 14.04 0.00
C ASN A 97 1.25 13.20 0.90
N TRP A 98 1.09 13.65 2.14
CA TRP A 98 0.32 12.96 3.16
C TRP A 98 -1.16 12.81 2.80
N GLU A 99 -1.77 13.75 2.05
CA GLU A 99 -3.19 13.67 1.68
C GLU A 99 -3.44 12.49 0.73
N LYS A 100 -2.54 12.31 -0.25
CA LYS A 100 -2.61 11.21 -1.22
C LYS A 100 -2.07 9.87 -0.69
N CYS A 101 -1.16 9.91 0.28
CA CYS A 101 -0.57 8.69 0.81
C CYS A 101 -1.62 7.82 1.50
N MET A 102 -1.74 6.57 1.05
CA MET A 102 -2.69 5.59 1.62
C MET A 102 -2.04 4.67 2.65
N GLY A 103 -0.72 4.78 2.86
CA GLY A 103 0.03 3.96 3.82
C GLY A 103 0.23 2.51 3.40
N CYS A 104 0.35 2.24 2.09
CA CYS A 104 0.40 0.88 1.56
C CYS A 104 1.75 0.15 1.70
N GLY A 105 2.83 0.88 1.99
CA GLY A 105 4.15 0.27 2.23
C GLY A 105 4.92 -0.20 1.00
N VAL A 106 4.39 -0.12 -0.22
CA VAL A 106 5.10 -0.52 -1.45
C VAL A 106 6.45 0.21 -1.58
N CYS A 107 6.47 1.53 -1.34
CA CYS A 107 7.70 2.32 -1.37
C CYS A 107 8.71 1.92 -0.28
N ALA A 108 8.25 1.49 0.90
CA ALA A 108 9.12 1.02 1.96
C ALA A 108 9.80 -0.31 1.60
N GLY A 109 9.03 -1.26 1.05
CA GLY A 109 9.57 -2.55 0.63
C GLY A 109 10.48 -2.51 -0.61
N GLN A 110 10.39 -1.44 -1.41
CA GLN A 110 11.16 -1.28 -2.66
C GLN A 110 12.31 -0.27 -2.54
N CYS A 111 12.47 0.38 -1.38
CA CYS A 111 13.55 1.34 -1.18
C CYS A 111 14.88 0.59 -0.98
N PRO A 112 15.87 0.72 -1.87
CA PRO A 112 17.13 -0.02 -1.77
C PRO A 112 17.97 0.38 -0.54
N ASP A 113 17.83 1.64 -0.09
CA ASP A 113 18.54 2.17 1.07
C ASP A 113 17.75 2.04 2.39
N GLU A 114 16.58 1.39 2.35
CA GLU A 114 15.69 1.25 3.52
C GLU A 114 15.30 2.60 4.17
N ALA A 115 15.38 3.70 3.41
CA ALA A 115 15.15 5.06 3.88
C ALA A 115 13.68 5.40 4.14
N ILE A 116 12.74 4.46 3.94
CA ILE A 116 11.30 4.70 4.05
C ILE A 116 10.68 3.77 5.08
N SER A 117 9.93 4.35 6.02
CA SER A 117 9.18 3.64 7.05
C SER A 117 7.70 4.03 7.04
N LEU A 118 6.83 3.17 7.57
CA LEU A 118 5.42 3.51 7.81
C LEU A 118 5.24 4.00 9.25
N VAL A 119 4.59 5.15 9.41
CA VAL A 119 4.25 5.71 10.72
C VAL A 119 2.74 5.90 10.83
N ARG A 120 2.19 5.65 12.03
CA ARG A 120 0.75 5.83 12.29
C ARG A 120 0.40 7.32 12.15
N ASP A 121 -0.72 7.60 11.50
CA ASP A 121 -1.26 8.95 11.37
C ASP A 121 -2.74 8.95 11.72
N GLU A 122 -3.11 9.62 12.80
CA GLU A 122 -4.49 9.67 13.30
C GLU A 122 -5.47 10.29 12.28
N ARG A 123 -4.97 11.11 11.35
CA ARG A 123 -5.77 11.70 10.27
C ARG A 123 -6.16 10.68 9.20
N LYS A 124 -5.51 9.50 9.19
CA LYS A 124 -5.77 8.40 8.25
C LYS A 124 -6.72 7.33 8.79
N GLY A 125 -7.34 7.59 9.95
CA GLY A 125 -8.28 6.67 10.58
C GLY A 125 -7.59 5.56 11.36
N GLU A 126 -8.41 4.73 12.02
CA GLU A 126 -7.89 3.62 12.81
C GLU A 126 -7.49 2.45 11.88
N PRO A 127 -6.26 1.93 11.99
CA PRO A 127 -5.88 0.70 11.31
C PRO A 127 -6.84 -0.46 11.64
N LEU A 128 -7.18 -1.26 10.63
CA LEU A 128 -7.96 -2.47 10.84
C LEU A 128 -7.12 -3.50 11.60
N ASP A 129 -7.43 -3.74 12.87
CA ASP A 129 -6.84 -4.86 13.61
C ASP A 129 -7.57 -6.16 13.28
N VAL A 130 -6.97 -6.94 12.38
CA VAL A 130 -7.50 -8.24 11.95
C VAL A 130 -7.63 -9.25 13.09
N ARG A 131 -6.91 -9.08 14.20
CA ARG A 131 -6.99 -9.97 15.38
C ARG A 131 -8.25 -9.71 16.19
N LEU A 132 -8.90 -8.56 16.01
CA LEU A 132 -10.21 -8.26 16.62
C LEU A 132 -11.36 -8.87 15.82
N LEU A 133 -11.10 -9.47 14.65
CA LEU A 133 -12.11 -10.10 13.80
C LEU A 133 -12.33 -11.59 14.09
N THR A 134 -11.59 -12.16 15.05
CA THR A 134 -11.70 -13.55 15.50
C THR A 134 -12.57 -13.67 16.74
#